data_AF-A0A1F9MS99-F1
#
_entry.id   AF-A0A1F9MS99-F1
#
_cell.length_a   1.000
_cell.length_b   1.000
_cell.length_c   1.000
_cell.angle_alpha   90.00
_cell.angle_beta   90.00
_cell.angle_gamma   90.00
#
_symmetry.space_group_name_H-M   'P 1'
#
loop_
_entity.id
_entity.type
_entity.pdbx_description
1 polymer ?
#
loop_
_entity_poly.entity_id
_entity_poly.type
_entity_poly.pdbx_seq_one_letter_code
_entity_poly.pdbx_strand_id
1 'polypeptide(L)'
;MIKRIIVFLLLVLVPYGAEAADAIVSSTAKKLLEYEFELAKTEQLYAIIDLKAKVIRVKLKGLLLESYPVNDVRIQGDYLGMQMDVLEEKVQFTQAVGRPEIKPGVTKSEDVKALELADMPENYLLRTQEHADISIFSQTTEKGLASFKHHPLTWNLITPLQILQHVWKKERFTAIRLLMNPVDAQALFWHFSEGSVFIILSPE
;
A
#
# COMPACT_ATOMS: atom_id res chain seq x y z
N MET A 1 -42.68 31.76 -24.26
CA MET A 1 -42.17 30.57 -24.98
C MET A 1 -40.73 30.22 -24.61
N ILE A 2 -39.81 31.18 -24.53
CA ILE A 2 -38.37 30.96 -24.25
C ILE A 2 -38.09 30.22 -22.93
N LYS A 3 -38.82 30.51 -21.84
CA LYS A 3 -38.65 29.81 -20.55
C LYS A 3 -38.97 28.32 -20.57
N ARG A 4 -39.86 27.86 -21.47
CA ARG A 4 -40.19 26.42 -21.61
C ARG A 4 -39.11 25.65 -22.38
N ILE A 5 -38.41 26.32 -23.29
CA ILE A 5 -37.32 25.73 -24.08
C ILE A 5 -36.06 25.55 -23.21
N ILE A 6 -35.77 26.51 -22.33
CA ILE A 6 -34.61 26.42 -21.42
C ILE A 6 -34.77 25.24 -20.43
N VAL A 7 -35.97 25.02 -19.89
CA VAL A 7 -36.23 23.88 -18.98
C VAL A 7 -36.10 22.54 -19.72
N PHE A 8 -36.51 22.47 -20.98
CA PHE A 8 -36.39 21.26 -21.79
C PHE A 8 -34.93 20.96 -22.15
N LEU A 9 -34.13 21.98 -22.44
CA LEU A 9 -32.69 21.84 -22.73
C LEU A 9 -31.92 21.36 -21.48
N LEU A 10 -32.29 21.84 -20.29
CA LEU A 10 -31.66 21.46 -19.02
C LEU A 10 -31.99 20.02 -18.59
N LEU A 11 -33.13 19.48 -19.02
CA LEU A 11 -33.55 18.09 -18.74
C LEU A 11 -32.86 17.06 -19.63
N VAL A 12 -32.44 17.45 -20.84
CA VAL A 12 -31.74 16.55 -21.79
C VAL A 12 -30.25 16.39 -21.47
N LEU A 13 -29.66 17.30 -20.68
CA LEU A 13 -28.24 17.28 -20.31
C LEU A 13 -27.92 16.41 -19.08
N VAL A 14 -28.92 15.89 -18.35
CA VAL A 14 -28.72 15.16 -17.10
C VAL A 14 -28.34 13.67 -17.24
N PRO A 15 -28.69 12.89 -18.29
CA PRO A 15 -28.36 11.46 -18.31
C PRO A 15 -26.94 11.13 -18.82
N TYR A 16 -26.18 12.07 -19.39
CA TYR A 16 -24.88 11.75 -20.02
C TYR A 16 -23.75 11.39 -19.05
N GLY A 17 -23.87 11.70 -17.77
CA GLY A 17 -22.82 11.40 -16.78
C GLY A 17 -22.85 9.97 -16.23
N ALA A 18 -24.00 9.30 -16.25
CA ALA A 18 -24.16 7.98 -15.62
C ALA A 18 -23.51 6.86 -16.46
N GLU A 19 -23.65 6.91 -17.78
CA GLU A 19 -23.16 5.85 -18.67
C GLU A 19 -21.62 5.83 -18.78
N ALA A 20 -20.98 6.99 -18.71
CA ALA A 20 -19.52 7.09 -18.70
C ALA A 20 -18.92 6.51 -17.42
N ALA A 21 -19.56 6.73 -16.26
CA ALA A 21 -19.12 6.17 -14.98
C ALA A 21 -19.23 4.64 -14.96
N ASP A 22 -20.34 4.09 -15.45
CA ASP A 22 -20.55 2.63 -15.51
C ASP A 22 -19.56 1.93 -16.45
N ALA A 23 -19.23 2.55 -17.59
CA ALA A 23 -18.24 2.03 -18.53
C ALA A 23 -16.82 1.95 -17.92
N ILE A 24 -16.40 2.98 -17.17
CA ILE A 24 -15.10 3.02 -16.49
C ILE A 24 -15.03 1.93 -15.42
N VAL A 25 -16.05 1.83 -14.56
CA VAL A 25 -16.13 0.79 -13.51
C VAL A 25 -16.04 -0.62 -14.09
N SER A 26 -16.75 -0.89 -15.19
CA SER A 26 -16.70 -2.18 -15.88
C SER A 26 -15.30 -2.49 -16.43
N SER A 27 -14.63 -1.49 -17.00
CA SER A 27 -13.28 -1.67 -17.56
C SER A 27 -12.23 -1.95 -16.48
N THR A 28 -12.31 -1.25 -15.34
CA THR A 28 -11.42 -1.45 -14.20
C THR A 28 -11.66 -2.81 -13.55
N ALA A 29 -12.92 -3.21 -13.38
CA ALA A 29 -13.27 -4.53 -12.86
C ALA A 29 -12.73 -5.68 -13.74
N LYS A 30 -12.79 -5.52 -15.07
CA LYS A 30 -12.23 -6.49 -16.02
C LYS A 30 -10.72 -6.62 -15.88
N LYS A 31 -9.99 -5.50 -15.84
CA LYS A 31 -8.53 -5.51 -15.65
C LYS A 31 -8.11 -6.13 -14.33
N LEU A 32 -8.84 -5.83 -13.25
CA LEU A 32 -8.58 -6.46 -11.94
C LEU A 32 -8.73 -7.98 -12.04
N LEU A 33 -9.80 -8.44 -12.69
CA LEU A 33 -10.06 -9.86 -12.86
C LEU A 33 -8.99 -10.54 -13.71
N GLU A 34 -8.49 -9.87 -14.74
CA GLU A 34 -7.38 -10.36 -15.56
C GLU A 34 -6.10 -10.52 -14.72
N TYR A 35 -5.73 -9.50 -13.93
CA TYR A 35 -4.57 -9.60 -13.03
C TYR A 35 -4.74 -10.67 -11.95
N GLU A 36 -5.92 -10.74 -11.33
CA GLU A 36 -6.22 -11.79 -10.37
C GLU A 36 -6.18 -13.17 -11.00
N PHE A 37 -6.65 -13.33 -12.25
CA PHE A 37 -6.61 -14.60 -12.95
C PHE A 37 -5.19 -15.03 -13.27
N GLU A 38 -4.32 -14.13 -13.72
CA GLU A 38 -2.91 -14.44 -13.95
C GLU A 38 -2.20 -14.85 -12.65
N LEU A 39 -2.46 -14.16 -11.54
CA LEU A 39 -1.89 -14.52 -10.24
C LEU A 39 -2.53 -15.75 -9.62
N ALA A 40 -3.81 -16.03 -9.88
CA ALA A 40 -4.48 -17.22 -9.37
C ALA A 40 -3.98 -18.51 -10.01
N LYS A 41 -3.41 -18.43 -11.22
CA LYS A 41 -2.70 -19.56 -11.85
C LYS A 41 -1.41 -19.91 -11.13
N THR A 42 -0.79 -18.93 -10.46
CA THR A 42 0.45 -19.15 -9.72
C THR A 42 0.15 -19.63 -8.30
N GLU A 43 1.09 -20.35 -7.70
CA GLU A 43 1.00 -20.75 -6.29
C GLU A 43 1.57 -19.67 -5.35
N GLN A 44 1.67 -18.43 -5.83
CA GLN A 44 2.28 -17.33 -5.10
C GLN A 44 1.23 -16.56 -4.32
N LEU A 45 1.62 -16.12 -3.13
CA LEU A 45 0.84 -15.21 -2.31
C LEU A 45 0.95 -13.80 -2.89
N TYR A 46 -0.19 -13.12 -3.02
CA TYR A 46 -0.25 -11.76 -3.55
C TYR A 46 -1.19 -10.88 -2.74
N ALA A 47 -0.98 -9.56 -2.81
CA ALA A 47 -1.81 -8.58 -2.12
C ALA A 47 -2.59 -7.73 -3.12
N ILE A 48 -3.81 -7.37 -2.76
CA ILE A 48 -4.57 -6.32 -3.43
C ILE A 48 -4.70 -5.17 -2.46
N ILE A 49 -4.05 -4.05 -2.79
CA ILE A 49 -4.03 -2.83 -2.00
C ILE A 49 -5.07 -1.89 -2.60
N ASP A 50 -6.25 -1.86 -1.98
CA ASP A 50 -7.34 -1.00 -2.38
C ASP A 50 -7.27 0.33 -1.63
N LEU A 51 -6.65 1.33 -2.26
CA LEU A 51 -6.43 2.64 -1.64
C LEU A 51 -7.74 3.44 -1.51
N LYS A 52 -8.72 3.18 -2.40
CA LYS A 52 -10.04 3.81 -2.36
C LYS A 52 -10.92 3.20 -1.27
N ALA A 53 -10.98 1.88 -1.20
CA ALA A 53 -11.74 1.18 -0.16
C ALA A 53 -11.01 1.14 1.20
N LYS A 54 -9.72 1.53 1.23
CA LYS A 54 -8.85 1.48 2.40
C LYS A 54 -8.74 0.07 2.99
N VAL A 55 -8.48 -0.92 2.14
CA VAL A 55 -8.36 -2.32 2.55
C VAL A 55 -7.21 -2.98 1.81
N ILE A 56 -6.43 -3.79 2.52
CA ILE A 56 -5.43 -4.67 1.93
C ILE A 56 -5.96 -6.10 2.03
N ARG A 57 -6.05 -6.78 0.89
CA ARG A 57 -6.53 -8.18 0.82
C ARG A 57 -5.37 -9.08 0.44
N VAL A 58 -5.08 -10.08 1.27
CA VAL A 58 -4.08 -11.10 0.97
C VAL A 58 -4.77 -12.30 0.35
N LYS A 59 -4.29 -12.72 -0.82
CA LYS A 59 -4.87 -13.82 -1.59
C LYS A 59 -3.81 -14.86 -1.96
N LEU A 60 -4.27 -16.09 -2.14
CA LEU A 60 -3.49 -17.20 -2.67
C LEU A 60 -4.38 -18.01 -3.61
N LYS A 61 -3.95 -18.24 -4.86
CA LYS A 61 -4.74 -18.96 -5.89
C LYS A 61 -6.16 -18.38 -6.07
N GLY A 62 -6.33 -17.06 -5.93
CA GLY A 62 -7.63 -16.38 -6.00
C GLY A 62 -8.48 -16.47 -4.74
N LEU A 63 -8.07 -17.25 -3.73
CA LEU A 63 -8.77 -17.35 -2.44
C LEU A 63 -8.32 -16.23 -1.50
N LEU A 64 -9.27 -15.55 -0.88
CA LEU A 64 -9.00 -14.58 0.18
C LEU A 64 -8.55 -15.32 1.44
N LEU A 65 -7.32 -15.03 1.89
CA LEU A 65 -6.77 -15.54 3.14
C LEU A 65 -7.09 -14.60 4.29
N GLU A 66 -6.75 -13.32 4.12
CA GLU A 66 -6.93 -12.32 5.15
C GLU A 66 -7.18 -10.94 4.55
N SER A 67 -7.82 -10.07 5.31
CA SER A 67 -8.15 -8.71 4.91
C SER A 67 -7.87 -7.76 6.06
N TYR A 68 -7.05 -6.75 5.79
CA TYR A 68 -6.63 -5.76 6.77
C TYR A 68 -7.24 -4.39 6.45
N PRO A 69 -8.02 -3.82 7.37
CA PRO A 69 -8.53 -2.47 7.21
C PRO A 69 -7.39 -1.45 7.37
N VAL A 70 -7.45 -0.39 6.56
CA VAL A 70 -6.55 0.75 6.64
C VAL A 70 -7.33 1.95 7.18
N ASN A 71 -6.81 2.58 8.21
CA ASN A 71 -7.45 3.71 8.88
C ASN A 71 -7.33 5.00 8.04
N ASP A 72 -6.12 5.28 7.54
CA ASP A 72 -5.86 6.46 6.71
C ASP A 72 -4.93 6.12 5.55
N VAL A 73 -5.15 6.78 4.42
CA VAL A 73 -4.37 6.62 3.19
C VAL A 73 -3.95 8.00 2.72
N ARG A 74 -2.65 8.18 2.48
CA ARG A 74 -2.13 9.38 1.81
C ARG A 74 -1.28 8.97 0.64
N ILE A 75 -1.42 9.71 -0.46
CA ILE A 75 -0.74 9.44 -1.71
C ILE A 75 -0.06 10.73 -2.14
N GLN A 76 1.19 10.64 -2.55
CA GLN A 76 1.93 11.77 -3.11
C GLN A 76 2.81 11.29 -4.27
N GLY A 77 2.76 11.99 -5.38
CA GLY A 77 3.46 11.61 -6.61
C GLY A 77 2.49 11.46 -7.77
N ASP A 78 2.87 10.64 -8.74
CA ASP A 78 2.08 10.43 -9.95
C ASP A 78 0.82 9.59 -9.68
N TYR A 79 -0.18 9.73 -10.55
CA TYR A 79 -1.31 8.81 -10.56
C TYR A 79 -0.85 7.43 -11.05
N LEU A 80 -1.05 6.41 -10.23
CA LEU A 80 -0.66 5.02 -10.51
C LEU A 80 -1.71 4.27 -11.34
N GLY A 81 -2.98 4.67 -11.27
CA GLY A 81 -4.06 3.84 -11.79
C GLY A 81 -4.13 2.46 -11.13
N MET A 82 -4.49 1.46 -11.92
CA MET A 82 -4.41 0.06 -11.53
C MET A 82 -3.17 -0.56 -12.15
N GLN A 83 -2.28 -1.07 -11.31
CA GLN A 83 -1.02 -1.66 -11.75
C GLN A 83 -0.63 -2.84 -10.86
N MET A 84 0.17 -3.73 -11.44
CA MET A 84 0.79 -4.85 -10.75
C MET A 84 2.27 -4.53 -10.57
N ASP A 85 2.79 -4.73 -9.37
CA ASP A 85 4.19 -4.45 -9.03
C ASP A 85 4.74 -5.56 -8.12
N VAL A 86 6.05 -5.68 -8.08
CA VAL A 86 6.76 -6.70 -7.30
C VAL A 86 7.44 -6.02 -6.12
N LEU A 87 7.27 -6.59 -4.94
CA LEU A 87 7.99 -6.17 -3.74
C LEU A 87 9.48 -6.46 -3.91
N GLU A 88 10.28 -5.41 -4.01
CA GLU A 88 11.74 -5.50 -4.12
C GLU A 88 12.38 -5.63 -2.75
N GLU A 89 12.03 -4.74 -1.81
CA GLU A 89 12.72 -4.60 -0.54
C GLU A 89 11.74 -4.28 0.60
N LYS A 90 12.04 -4.81 1.81
CA LYS A 90 11.37 -4.44 3.05
C LYS A 90 12.34 -3.70 3.97
N VAL A 91 12.07 -2.42 4.23
CA VAL A 91 12.91 -1.58 5.09
C VAL A 91 12.18 -1.29 6.40
N GLN A 92 12.80 -1.59 7.53
CA GLN A 92 12.24 -1.28 8.85
C GLN A 92 12.64 0.15 9.27
N PHE A 93 11.70 0.94 9.79
CA PHE A 93 12.00 2.33 10.19
C PHE A 93 12.70 2.44 11.55
N THR A 94 12.48 1.46 12.44
CA THR A 94 13.25 1.29 13.68
C THR A 94 14.47 0.42 13.43
N GLN A 95 15.58 0.73 14.09
CA GLN A 95 16.80 -0.08 14.01
C GLN A 95 16.43 -1.54 14.28
N ALA A 96 16.70 -2.40 13.30
CA ALA A 96 16.76 -3.84 13.52
C ALA A 96 17.63 -4.04 14.77
N VAL A 97 17.05 -4.64 15.81
CA VAL A 97 17.83 -5.08 16.98
C VAL A 97 18.99 -5.88 16.40
N GLY A 98 20.20 -5.32 16.49
CA GLY A 98 21.35 -5.80 15.71
C GLY A 98 21.45 -7.31 15.91
N ARG A 99 21.26 -8.08 14.83
CA ARG A 99 21.33 -9.53 14.89
C ARG A 99 22.70 -9.87 15.50
N PRO A 100 22.77 -10.42 16.73
CA PRO A 100 24.05 -10.82 17.26
C PRO A 100 24.59 -11.89 16.31
N GLU A 101 25.84 -11.74 15.88
CA GLU A 101 26.50 -12.69 15.00
C GLU A 101 26.67 -14.01 15.76
N ILE A 102 25.81 -14.98 15.50
CA ILE A 102 25.86 -16.29 16.15
C ILE A 102 27.03 -17.05 15.56
N LYS A 103 28.10 -17.24 16.33
CA LYS A 103 29.23 -18.11 15.96
C LYS A 103 28.96 -19.52 16.49
N PRO A 104 28.73 -20.51 15.60
CA PRO A 104 28.43 -21.87 16.02
C PRO A 104 29.56 -22.43 16.91
N GLY A 105 29.24 -22.87 18.13
CA GLY A 105 30.18 -23.46 19.07
C GLY A 105 30.76 -22.51 20.15
N VAL A 106 30.48 -21.20 20.08
CA VAL A 106 30.92 -20.22 21.10
C VAL A 106 29.73 -19.61 21.85
N THR A 107 28.61 -19.39 21.14
CA THR A 107 27.38 -18.84 21.73
C THR A 107 26.67 -19.94 22.53
N LYS A 108 26.49 -19.73 23.84
CA LYS A 108 25.65 -20.61 24.67
C LYS A 108 24.21 -20.55 24.17
N SER A 109 23.50 -21.67 24.21
CA SER A 109 22.10 -21.77 23.76
C SER A 109 21.14 -20.83 24.47
N GLU A 110 21.52 -20.28 25.64
CA GLU A 110 20.75 -19.27 26.40
C GLU A 110 20.83 -17.85 25.79
N ASP A 111 21.82 -17.54 24.94
CA ASP A 111 21.97 -16.24 24.27
C ASP A 111 21.27 -16.19 22.90
N VAL A 112 20.65 -17.29 22.46
CA VAL A 112 19.81 -17.31 21.27
C VAL A 112 18.46 -16.71 21.65
N LYS A 113 18.38 -15.38 21.62
CA LYS A 113 17.12 -14.67 21.72
C LYS A 113 16.26 -15.07 20.52
N ALA A 114 15.36 -16.03 20.72
CA ALA A 114 14.36 -16.37 19.72
C ALA A 114 13.59 -15.09 19.38
N LEU A 115 13.32 -14.83 18.09
CA LEU A 115 12.47 -13.70 17.71
C LEU A 115 11.14 -13.86 18.44
N GLU A 116 10.90 -13.00 19.43
CA GLU A 116 9.61 -12.96 20.10
C GLU A 116 8.61 -12.27 19.17
N LEU A 117 7.33 -12.63 19.29
CA LEU A 117 6.23 -11.96 18.56
C LEU A 117 6.25 -10.43 18.78
N ALA A 118 6.83 -9.98 19.90
CA ALA A 118 7.00 -8.57 20.27
C ALA A 118 8.11 -7.83 19.51
N ASP A 119 9.04 -8.53 18.83
CA ASP A 119 10.12 -7.91 18.05
C ASP A 119 9.66 -7.56 16.60
N MET A 120 8.36 -7.63 16.30
CA MET A 120 7.80 -7.34 14.98
C MET A 120 7.72 -5.83 14.70
N PRO A 121 8.15 -5.38 13.51
CA PRO A 121 8.10 -3.97 13.17
C PRO A 121 6.65 -3.52 12.96
N GLU A 122 6.24 -2.51 13.71
CA GLU A 122 4.97 -1.83 13.52
C GLU A 122 4.99 -0.80 12.38
N ASN A 123 6.19 -0.33 12.04
CA ASN A 123 6.41 0.73 11.07
C ASN A 123 7.52 0.30 10.10
N TYR A 124 7.18 0.21 8.81
CA TYR A 124 8.11 -0.25 7.78
C TYR A 124 7.73 0.28 6.40
N LEU A 125 8.68 0.21 5.47
CA LEU A 125 8.54 0.58 4.07
C LEU A 125 8.62 -0.69 3.21
N LEU A 126 7.66 -0.83 2.30
CA LEU A 126 7.66 -1.79 1.23
C LEU A 126 8.01 -1.05 -0.06
N ARG A 127 9.21 -1.31 -0.59
CA ARG A 127 9.65 -0.74 -1.86
C ARG A 127 9.30 -1.69 -2.99
N THR A 128 8.52 -1.19 -3.95
CA THR A 128 8.23 -1.94 -5.17
C THR A 128 9.26 -1.61 -6.25
N GLN A 129 9.39 -2.48 -7.25
CA GLN A 129 10.45 -2.37 -8.25
C GLN A 129 10.33 -1.12 -9.12
N GLU A 130 9.11 -0.74 -9.49
CA GLU A 130 8.94 0.23 -10.57
C GLU A 130 8.15 1.47 -10.17
N HIS A 131 7.09 1.35 -9.37
CA HIS A 131 6.07 2.40 -9.35
C HIS A 131 5.82 3.05 -7.98
N ALA A 132 6.03 2.33 -6.87
CA ALA A 132 5.57 2.80 -5.56
C ALA A 132 6.45 2.44 -4.36
N ASP A 133 6.57 3.38 -3.43
CA ASP A 133 7.06 3.15 -2.08
C ASP A 133 5.86 3.18 -1.13
N ILE A 134 5.55 2.05 -0.50
CA ILE A 134 4.41 1.89 0.41
C ILE A 134 4.91 1.89 1.85
N SER A 135 4.74 3.02 2.54
CA SER A 135 5.06 3.17 3.95
C SER A 135 3.88 2.79 4.83
N ILE A 136 4.06 1.78 5.68
CA ILE A 136 3.06 1.31 6.64
C ILE A 136 3.42 1.85 8.02
N PHE A 137 2.44 2.49 8.66
CA PHE A 137 2.55 3.04 10.00
C PHE A 137 1.45 2.51 10.91
N SER A 138 1.80 2.16 12.14
CA SER A 138 0.82 1.89 13.18
C SER A 138 0.32 3.20 13.80
N GLN A 139 -0.95 3.24 14.19
CA GLN A 139 -1.43 4.24 15.13
C GLN A 139 -0.86 3.92 16.52
N THR A 140 0.35 4.39 16.80
CA THR A 140 0.88 4.29 18.16
C THR A 140 0.03 5.15 19.09
N THR A 141 -0.37 4.57 20.23
CA THR A 141 -1.13 5.27 21.28
C THR A 141 -0.21 6.14 22.14
N GLU A 142 1.10 6.11 21.90
CA GLU A 142 2.09 6.75 22.77
C GLU A 142 2.14 8.27 22.59
N LYS A 143 1.67 8.98 23.63
CA LYS A 143 1.80 10.42 23.80
C LYS A 143 3.22 10.76 24.26
N GLY A 144 4.07 11.23 23.35
CA GLY A 144 5.42 11.70 23.72
C GLY A 144 6.27 12.21 22.55
N LEU A 145 7.45 12.77 22.85
CA LEU A 145 8.41 13.32 21.89
C LEU A 145 8.89 12.33 20.81
N ALA A 146 8.76 11.01 21.04
CA ALA A 146 9.00 9.97 20.03
C ALA A 146 7.99 10.03 18.85
N SER A 147 6.84 10.69 19.03
CA SER A 147 5.84 10.94 18.00
C SER A 147 6.32 11.89 16.89
N PHE A 148 7.38 12.68 17.11
CA PHE A 148 7.90 13.62 16.10
C PHE A 148 8.40 12.93 14.82
N LYS A 149 8.95 11.71 14.90
CA LYS A 149 9.39 10.95 13.72
C LYS A 149 8.21 10.50 12.84
N HIS A 150 7.05 10.30 13.45
CA HIS A 150 5.82 9.86 12.78
C HIS A 150 4.87 11.01 12.47
N HIS A 151 5.25 12.25 12.82
CA HIS A 151 4.43 13.44 12.66
C HIS A 151 4.09 13.65 11.19
N PRO A 152 2.85 13.99 10.82
CA PRO A 152 2.46 14.26 9.43
C PRO A 152 3.32 15.33 8.73
N LEU A 153 4.08 16.15 9.48
CA LEU A 153 5.02 17.12 8.91
C LEU A 153 6.22 16.47 8.22
N THR A 154 6.77 15.37 8.74
CA THR A 154 7.98 14.75 8.15
C THR A 154 7.67 14.20 6.76
N TRP A 155 6.50 13.58 6.59
CA TRP A 155 5.96 13.17 5.29
C TRP A 155 5.87 14.34 4.31
N ASN A 156 5.28 15.46 4.74
CA ASN A 156 5.11 16.63 3.87
C ASN A 156 6.43 17.30 3.45
N LEU A 157 7.55 17.04 4.15
CA LEU A 157 8.85 17.65 3.86
C LEU A 157 9.81 16.69 3.14
N ILE A 158 9.83 15.41 3.51
CA ILE A 158 10.80 14.42 3.00
C ILE A 158 10.32 13.82 1.67
N THR A 159 9.03 13.45 1.61
CA THR A 159 8.44 12.83 0.42
C THR A 159 8.53 13.69 -0.86
N PRO A 160 8.29 15.02 -0.84
CA PRO A 160 8.48 15.81 -2.07
C PRO A 160 9.95 15.85 -2.53
N LEU A 161 10.92 15.76 -1.62
CA LEU A 161 12.33 15.70 -1.98
C LEU A 161 12.67 14.38 -2.68
N GLN A 162 12.13 13.26 -2.19
CA GLN A 162 12.26 11.95 -2.82
C GLN A 162 11.60 11.91 -4.20
N ILE A 163 10.40 12.48 -4.34
CA ILE A 163 9.72 12.60 -5.64
C ILE A 163 10.56 13.44 -6.60
N LEU A 164 11.10 14.59 -6.15
CA LEU A 164 11.93 15.44 -7.00
C LEU A 164 13.18 14.71 -7.52
N GLN A 165 13.79 13.84 -6.69
CA GLN A 165 14.91 13.00 -7.11
C GLN A 165 14.52 12.02 -8.22
N HIS A 166 13.35 11.37 -8.13
CA HIS A 166 12.87 10.44 -9.16
C HIS A 166 12.42 11.17 -10.43
N VAL A 167 11.79 12.34 -10.30
CA VAL A 167 11.46 13.22 -11.43
C VAL A 167 12.73 13.62 -12.18
N TRP A 168 13.83 13.92 -11.48
CA TRP A 168 15.10 14.21 -12.12
C TRP A 168 15.68 12.98 -12.87
N LYS A 169 15.48 11.78 -12.32
CA LYS A 169 15.80 10.51 -13.01
C LYS A 169 14.82 10.13 -14.11
N LYS A 170 13.72 10.87 -14.29
CA LYS A 170 12.59 10.58 -15.21
C LYS A 170 11.87 9.26 -14.91
N GLU A 171 11.88 8.84 -13.65
CA GLU A 171 11.16 7.66 -13.17
C GLU A 171 9.80 8.08 -12.61
N ARG A 172 8.75 7.30 -12.89
CA ARG A 172 7.43 7.52 -12.28
C ARG A 172 7.47 6.98 -10.86
N PHE A 173 7.17 7.82 -9.88
CA PHE A 173 7.27 7.43 -8.48
C PHE A 173 6.09 7.94 -7.68
N THR A 174 5.54 7.06 -6.85
CA THR A 174 4.44 7.40 -5.96
C THR A 174 4.71 6.88 -4.55
N ALA A 175 4.70 7.81 -3.60
CA ALA A 175 4.80 7.48 -2.20
C ALA A 175 3.39 7.30 -1.63
N ILE A 176 3.12 6.11 -1.09
CA ILE A 176 1.85 5.75 -0.46
C ILE A 176 2.11 5.61 1.04
N ARG A 177 1.29 6.26 1.87
CA ARG A 177 1.30 6.10 3.32
C ARG A 177 0.01 5.43 3.76
N LEU A 178 0.13 4.30 4.44
CA LEU A 178 -0.97 3.54 5.00
C LEU A 178 -0.88 3.58 6.52
N LEU A 179 -1.96 4.00 7.17
CA LEU A 179 -2.07 4.04 8.63
C LEU A 179 -2.96 2.89 9.08
N MET A 180 -2.46 1.99 9.93
CA MET A 180 -3.15 0.75 10.31
C MET A 180 -3.14 0.56 11.83
N ASN A 181 -3.91 -0.41 12.32
CA ASN A 181 -3.80 -0.88 13.69
C ASN A 181 -2.44 -1.57 13.88
N PRO A 182 -1.72 -1.36 15.00
CA PRO A 182 -0.46 -2.06 15.29
C PRO A 182 -0.48 -3.58 15.02
N VAL A 183 -1.54 -4.28 15.46
CA VAL A 183 -1.64 -5.74 15.30
C VAL A 183 -1.71 -6.13 13.81
N ASP A 184 -2.55 -5.42 13.04
CA ASP A 184 -2.73 -5.68 11.61
C ASP A 184 -1.46 -5.35 10.82
N ALA A 185 -0.76 -4.27 11.19
CA ALA A 185 0.51 -3.89 10.57
C ALA A 185 1.59 -4.96 10.80
N GLN A 186 1.70 -5.48 12.03
CA GLN A 186 2.64 -6.55 12.35
C GLN A 186 2.30 -7.85 11.61
N ALA A 187 1.02 -8.23 11.57
CA ALA A 187 0.57 -9.42 10.83
C ALA A 187 0.87 -9.31 9.33
N LEU A 188 0.59 -8.14 8.74
CA LEU A 188 0.84 -7.87 7.33
C LEU A 188 2.32 -7.98 6.95
N PHE A 189 3.24 -7.61 7.85
CA PHE A 189 4.68 -7.69 7.61
C PHE A 189 5.17 -9.12 7.31
N TRP A 190 4.51 -10.14 7.88
CA TRP A 190 4.87 -11.55 7.71
C TRP A 190 4.31 -12.19 6.45
N HIS A 191 3.22 -11.63 5.92
CA HIS A 191 2.58 -12.21 4.75
C HIS A 191 3.44 -12.12 3.50
N PHE A 192 4.33 -11.13 3.42
CA PHE A 192 5.09 -10.85 2.21
C PHE A 192 6.58 -11.09 2.39
N SER A 193 7.16 -11.85 1.49
CA SER A 193 8.61 -11.90 1.25
C SER A 193 8.97 -11.01 0.06
N GLU A 194 10.25 -10.68 -0.08
CA GLU A 194 10.78 -10.12 -1.32
C GLU A 194 10.36 -11.02 -2.50
N GLY A 195 9.98 -10.40 -3.62
CA GLY A 195 9.38 -11.07 -4.78
C GLY A 195 7.86 -11.27 -4.72
N SER A 196 7.19 -10.90 -3.62
CA SER A 196 5.71 -10.95 -3.55
C SER A 196 5.08 -9.95 -4.51
N VAL A 197 3.96 -10.33 -5.12
CA VAL A 197 3.28 -9.47 -6.11
C VAL A 197 2.16 -8.67 -5.46
N PHE A 198 2.08 -7.38 -5.77
CA PHE A 198 1.05 -6.46 -5.32
C PHE A 198 0.25 -5.92 -6.50
N ILE A 199 -1.08 -5.92 -6.36
CA ILE A 199 -1.99 -5.17 -7.21
C ILE A 199 -2.36 -3.90 -6.45
N ILE A 200 -1.98 -2.74 -6.98
CA ILE A 200 -2.26 -1.44 -6.37
C ILE A 200 -3.44 -0.82 -7.11
N LEU A 201 -4.50 -0.46 -6.36
CA LEU A 201 -5.68 0.22 -6.88
C LEU A 201 -5.68 1.66 -6.38
N SER A 202 -5.27 2.59 -7.25
CA SER A 202 -5.29 4.03 -6.94
C SER A 202 -6.70 4.61 -7.05
N PRO A 203 -7.09 5.56 -6.18
CA PRO A 203 -8.33 6.33 -6.36
C PRO A 203 -8.17 7.29 -7.54
N GLU A 204 -9.11 7.26 -8.49
CA GLU A 204 -9.28 8.24 -9.58
C GLU A 204 -9.59 9.66 -9.06
#